data_AF-A0A9P0KLB6-F1
#
_entry.id   AF-A0A9P0KLB6-F1
#
_cell.length_a   1.000
_cell.length_b   1.000
_cell.length_c   1.000
_cell.angle_alpha   90.00
_cell.angle_beta   90.00
_cell.angle_gamma   90.00
#
_symmetry.space_group_name_H-M   'P 1'
#
loop_
_entity.id
_entity.type
_entity.pdbx_description
1 polymer ?
#
loop_
_entity_poly.entity_id
_entity_poly.type
_entity_poly.pdbx_seq_one_letter_code
_entity_poly.pdbx_strand_id
1 'polypeptide(L)'
;MLIYVSKCAISFLPAEIDKMHQGDWNVDHSAMMYPNNTFNLEASLKQTPQLPDSFRKSAETCIFNCKDEAKTLDDKCVAAYELTKCMYFCNPEKYFLP
;
A
#
# COMPACT_ATOMS: atom_id res chain seq x y z
N MET A 1 6.75 -8.10 -1.73
CA MET A 1 5.74 -7.35 -2.49
C MET A 1 4.34 -7.64 -1.93
N LEU A 2 3.90 -6.80 -0.99
CA LEU A 2 2.65 -6.89 -0.23
C LEU A 2 1.50 -7.37 -1.11
N ILE A 3 0.94 -8.56 -0.86
CA ILE A 3 -0.16 -9.19 -1.62
C ILE A 3 -1.31 -8.20 -1.85
N TYR A 4 -1.47 -7.27 -0.90
CA TYR A 4 -2.47 -6.23 -0.88
C TYR A 4 -2.22 -5.12 -1.90
N VAL A 5 -1.05 -4.50 -1.79
CA VAL A 5 -0.71 -3.33 -2.58
C VAL A 5 -0.45 -3.73 -4.03
N SER A 6 0.18 -4.89 -4.26
CA SER A 6 0.47 -5.36 -5.62
C SER A 6 -0.75 -5.65 -6.47
N LYS A 7 -1.91 -6.03 -5.91
CA LYS A 7 -3.11 -6.33 -6.70
C LYS A 7 -4.04 -5.12 -6.87
N CYS A 8 -4.03 -4.18 -5.92
CA CYS A 8 -4.74 -2.90 -6.07
C CYS A 8 -3.91 -1.85 -6.86
N ALA A 9 -2.57 -1.93 -6.80
CA ALA A 9 -1.68 -1.09 -7.61
C ALA A 9 -1.81 -1.38 -9.11
N ILE A 10 -2.17 -2.62 -9.48
CA ILE A 10 -2.47 -3.02 -10.87
C ILE A 10 -3.59 -2.16 -11.49
N SER A 11 -4.42 -1.50 -10.67
CA SER A 11 -5.48 -0.62 -11.14
C SER A 11 -5.18 0.89 -11.08
N PHE A 12 -4.08 1.32 -10.45
CA PHE A 12 -3.66 2.71 -10.58
C PHE A 12 -2.99 2.91 -11.94
N LEU A 13 -3.34 4.00 -12.64
CA LEU A 13 -2.56 4.41 -13.81
C LEU A 13 -1.13 4.76 -13.33
N PRO A 14 -0.09 4.50 -14.14
CA PRO A 14 1.29 4.85 -13.76
C PRO A 14 1.46 6.30 -13.30
N ALA A 15 0.74 7.23 -13.93
CA ALA A 15 0.74 8.64 -13.56
C ALA A 15 0.17 8.89 -12.14
N GLU A 16 -0.77 8.07 -11.68
CA GLU A 16 -1.31 8.16 -10.31
C GLU A 16 -0.32 7.58 -9.29
N ILE A 17 0.40 6.51 -9.66
CA ILE A 17 1.48 5.96 -8.82
C ILE A 17 2.61 6.98 -8.64
N ASP A 18 2.97 7.70 -9.71
CA ASP A 18 3.97 8.77 -9.64
C ASP A 18 3.56 9.91 -8.71
N LYS A 19 2.27 10.30 -8.73
CA LYS A 19 1.71 11.27 -7.77
C LYS A 19 1.85 10.78 -6.34
N MET A 20 1.52 9.51 -6.06
CA MET A 20 1.65 8.93 -4.72
C MET A 20 3.10 8.94 -4.21
N HIS A 21 4.07 8.69 -5.08
CA HIS A 21 5.51 8.82 -4.74
C HIS A 21 5.93 10.26 -4.44
N GLN A 22 5.22 11.25 -4.99
CA GLN A 22 5.44 12.68 -4.75
C GLN A 22 4.63 13.20 -3.55
N GLY A 23 3.80 12.35 -2.93
CA GLY A 23 2.91 12.75 -1.84
C GLY A 23 1.63 13.46 -2.30
N ASP A 24 1.33 13.44 -3.59
CA ASP A 24 0.02 13.84 -4.10
C ASP A 24 -0.93 12.65 -4.02
N TRP A 25 -1.84 12.70 -3.04
CA TRP A 25 -2.82 11.65 -2.76
C TRP A 25 -4.20 11.98 -3.33
N ASN A 26 -4.32 13.02 -4.16
CA ASN A 26 -5.53 13.35 -4.91
C ASN A 26 -5.58 12.52 -6.21
N VAL A 27 -5.70 11.21 -6.04
CA VAL A 27 -5.66 10.24 -7.14
C VAL A 27 -7.05 9.74 -7.50
N ASP A 28 -7.25 9.40 -8.78
CA ASP A 28 -8.53 8.86 -9.23
C ASP A 28 -8.71 7.40 -8.76
N HIS A 29 -9.69 7.21 -7.89
CA HIS A 29 -10.05 5.93 -7.28
C HIS A 29 -10.98 5.07 -8.17
N SER A 30 -11.51 5.62 -9.27
CA SER A 30 -12.53 4.97 -10.10
C SER A 30 -12.02 3.76 -10.90
N ALA A 31 -10.72 3.70 -11.19
CA ALA A 31 -10.10 2.59 -11.91
C ALA A 31 -9.83 1.36 -11.02
N MET A 32 -10.01 1.49 -9.70
CA MET A 32 -9.64 0.45 -8.74
C MET A 32 -10.65 -0.70 -8.72
N MET A 33 -10.37 -1.82 -9.41
CA MET A 33 -11.30 -2.94 -9.50
C MET A 33 -10.59 -4.29 -9.42
N TYR A 34 -10.75 -5.07 -8.35
CA TYR A 34 -10.36 -6.49 -8.30
C TYR A 34 -11.13 -7.33 -7.24
N PRO A 35 -11.22 -8.67 -7.37
CA PRO A 35 -11.98 -9.54 -6.48
C PRO A 35 -11.17 -9.94 -5.23
N ASN A 36 -11.77 -9.66 -4.08
CA ASN A 36 -11.61 -10.34 -2.79
C ASN A 36 -10.18 -10.48 -2.22
N ASN A 37 -9.76 -9.55 -1.37
CA ASN A 37 -8.70 -9.76 -0.38
C ASN A 37 -8.98 -8.86 0.84
N THR A 38 -8.69 -9.37 2.04
CA THR A 38 -8.67 -8.65 3.34
C THR A 38 -7.24 -8.52 3.83
N PHE A 39 -6.87 -7.38 4.45
CA PHE A 39 -5.47 -7.09 4.76
C PHE A 39 -4.95 -8.15 5.72
N ASN A 40 -3.89 -8.83 5.32
CA ASN A 40 -3.29 -9.90 6.10
C ASN A 40 -1.89 -9.48 6.54
N LEU A 41 -1.79 -9.13 7.82
CA LEU A 41 -0.55 -8.69 8.45
C LEU A 41 0.56 -9.76 8.36
N GLU A 42 0.24 -11.02 8.64
CA GLU A 42 1.22 -12.11 8.61
C GLU A 42 1.76 -12.34 7.20
N ALA A 43 0.89 -12.39 6.21
CA ALA A 43 1.28 -12.53 4.81
C ALA A 43 2.09 -11.30 4.34
N SER A 44 1.75 -10.12 4.84
CA SER A 44 2.46 -8.88 4.54
C SER A 44 3.89 -8.88 5.06
N LEU A 45 4.10 -9.29 6.31
CA LEU A 45 5.42 -9.41 6.93
C LEU A 45 6.26 -10.51 6.26
N LYS A 46 5.65 -11.64 5.87
CA LYS A 46 6.35 -12.72 5.14
C LYS A 46 6.95 -12.28 3.79
N GLN A 47 6.54 -11.13 3.27
CA GLN A 47 7.01 -10.61 1.99
C GLN A 47 8.05 -9.50 2.11
N THR A 48 8.33 -8.98 3.31
CA THR A 48 9.39 -7.99 3.54
C THR A 48 10.81 -8.52 3.26
N PRO A 49 11.10 -9.84 3.31
CA PRO A 49 12.40 -10.36 2.85
C PRO A 49 12.73 -10.08 1.38
N GLN A 50 11.71 -9.85 0.54
CA GLN A 50 11.90 -9.52 -0.88
C GLN A 50 12.36 -8.07 -1.10
N LEU A 51 12.23 -7.21 -0.08
CA LEU A 51 12.69 -5.83 -0.14
C LEU A 51 14.20 -5.77 0.13
N PRO A 52 14.91 -4.77 -0.43
CA PRO A 52 16.28 -4.49 -0.05
C PRO A 52 16.39 -4.24 1.46
N ASP A 53 17.53 -4.61 2.05
CA ASP A 53 17.73 -4.52 3.51
C ASP A 53 17.53 -3.09 4.04
N SER A 54 17.86 -2.07 3.24
CA SER A 54 17.68 -0.65 3.55
C SER A 54 16.21 -0.20 3.64
N PHE A 55 15.27 -1.00 3.13
CA PHE A 55 13.83 -0.76 3.17
C PHE A 55 13.09 -1.69 4.13
N ARG A 56 13.62 -2.89 4.38
CA ARG A 56 12.92 -3.95 5.13
C ARG A 56 12.41 -3.49 6.50
N LYS A 57 13.29 -2.93 7.35
CA LYS A 57 12.92 -2.50 8.70
C LYS A 57 11.86 -1.39 8.68
N SER A 58 11.97 -0.47 7.73
CA SER A 58 10.99 0.59 7.53
C SER A 58 9.63 0.00 7.12
N ALA A 59 9.64 -0.91 6.14
CA ALA A 59 8.44 -1.56 5.67
C ALA A 59 7.74 -2.35 6.78
N GLU A 60 8.47 -3.14 7.58
CA GLU A 60 7.91 -3.88 8.73
C GLU A 60 7.26 -2.96 9.76
N THR A 61 7.95 -1.85 10.10
CA THR A 61 7.43 -0.85 11.04
C THR A 61 6.13 -0.24 10.50
N CYS A 62 6.11 0.17 9.23
CA CYS A 62 4.94 0.80 8.64
C CYS A 62 3.78 -0.17 8.40
N ILE A 63 4.06 -1.42 8.02
CA ILE A 63 3.07 -2.51 7.97
C ILE A 63 2.38 -2.68 9.31
N PHE A 64 3.13 -2.67 10.41
CA PHE A 64 2.55 -2.82 11.74
C PHE A 64 1.73 -1.60 12.17
N ASN A 65 2.23 -0.38 11.90
CA ASN A 65 1.55 0.86 12.26
C ASN A 65 0.27 1.10 11.46
N CYS A 66 0.26 0.70 10.19
CA CYS A 66 -0.84 0.97 9.27
C CYS A 66 -1.90 -0.13 9.20
N LYS A 67 -1.71 -1.26 9.88
CA LYS A 67 -2.56 -2.46 9.74
C LYS A 67 -4.06 -2.22 9.96
N ASP A 68 -4.41 -1.21 10.75
CA ASP A 68 -5.80 -0.87 11.09
C ASP A 68 -6.31 0.37 10.35
N GLU A 69 -5.53 0.95 9.43
CA GLU A 69 -5.91 2.19 8.73
C GLU A 69 -6.94 2.01 7.62
N ALA A 70 -7.13 0.78 7.13
CA ALA A 70 -8.28 0.46 6.31
C ALA A 70 -9.57 0.61 7.13
N LYS A 71 -10.30 1.71 6.93
CA LYS A 71 -11.59 1.99 7.56
C LYS A 71 -12.74 1.65 6.62
N THR A 72 -12.55 1.85 5.32
CA THR A 72 -13.54 1.58 4.30
C THR A 72 -13.45 0.13 3.85
N LEU A 73 -14.06 -0.80 4.61
CA LEU A 73 -13.93 -2.24 4.35
C LEU A 73 -14.86 -2.79 3.26
N ASP A 74 -15.89 -2.02 2.91
CA ASP A 74 -16.85 -2.28 1.84
C ASP A 74 -16.26 -1.97 0.46
N ASP A 75 -15.39 -0.97 0.37
CA ASP A 75 -14.58 -0.67 -0.80
C ASP A 75 -13.10 -1.05 -0.54
N LYS A 76 -12.74 -2.24 -1.02
CA LYS A 76 -11.41 -2.83 -0.83
C LYS A 76 -10.29 -2.00 -1.44
N CYS A 77 -10.62 -1.23 -2.47
CA CYS A 77 -9.66 -0.39 -3.14
C CYS A 77 -9.41 0.90 -2.34
N VAL A 78 -10.48 1.46 -1.77
CA VAL A 78 -10.34 2.54 -0.79
C VAL A 78 -9.57 2.05 0.44
N ALA A 79 -9.85 0.85 0.96
CA ALA A 79 -9.04 0.25 2.02
C ALA A 79 -7.55 0.11 1.63
N ALA A 80 -7.25 -0.35 0.41
CA ALA A 80 -5.87 -0.46 -0.06
C ALA A 80 -5.21 0.92 -0.21
N TYR A 81 -5.94 1.92 -0.70
CA TYR A 81 -5.50 3.31 -0.76
C TYR A 81 -5.20 3.85 0.64
N GLU A 82 -6.09 3.66 1.61
CA GLU A 82 -5.91 4.10 3.01
C GLU A 82 -4.66 3.50 3.64
N LEU A 83 -4.44 2.18 3.46
CA LEU A 83 -3.24 1.49 3.92
C LEU A 83 -1.98 2.03 3.24
N THR A 84 -2.02 2.19 1.92
CA THR A 84 -0.88 2.64 1.12
C THR A 84 -0.51 4.09 1.44
N LYS A 85 -1.52 4.94 1.66
CA LYS A 85 -1.39 6.31 2.14
C LYS A 85 -0.74 6.36 3.51
N CYS A 86 -1.20 5.54 4.45
CA CYS A 86 -0.54 5.44 5.74
C CYS A 86 0.92 5.00 5.60
N MET A 87 1.23 4.03 4.75
CA MET A 87 2.61 3.56 4.56
C MET A 87 3.53 4.67 4.05
N TYR A 88 3.06 5.52 3.14
CA TYR A 88 3.80 6.69 2.71
C TYR A 88 4.05 7.67 3.85
N PHE A 89 3.00 8.06 4.58
CA PHE A 89 3.16 9.01 5.69
C PHE A 89 3.93 8.45 6.88
N CYS A 90 3.99 7.12 7.03
CA CYS A 90 4.81 6.47 8.03
C CYS A 90 6.31 6.63 7.76
N ASN A 91 6.76 6.49 6.50
CA ASN A 91 8.13 6.80 6.12
C ASN A 91 8.23 7.15 4.62
N PRO A 92 8.14 8.43 4.25
CA PRO A 92 8.12 8.83 2.84
C PRO A 92 9.47 8.58 2.14
N GLU A 93 10.60 8.68 2.86
CA GLU A 93 11.93 8.44 2.28
C GLU A 93 12.17 6.98 1.90
N LYS A 94 11.49 6.06 2.58
CA LYS A 94 11.58 4.61 2.37
C LYS A 94 10.28 4.03 1.86
N TYR A 95 9.41 4.87 1.33
CA TYR A 95 8.17 4.43 0.72
C TYR A 95 8.48 3.71 -0.61
N PHE A 96 7.75 2.63 -0.85
CA PHE A 96 7.92 1.81 -2.04
C PHE A 96 6.58 1.26 -2.49
N LEU A 97 6.13 1.71 -3.66
CA LEU A 97 4.96 1.23 -4.37
C LEU A 97 5.39 0.85 -5.80
N PRO A 98 5.34 -0.45 -6.18
CA PRO A 98 5.69 -0.88 -7.54
C PRO A 98 4.77 -0.30 -8.62
#